data_AF-A0A1X7U988-F1
#
_entry.id   AF-A0A1X7U988-F1
#
_cell.length_a   1.000
_cell.length_b   1.000
_cell.length_c   1.000
_cell.angle_alpha   90.00
_cell.angle_beta   90.00
_cell.angle_gamma   90.00
#
_symmetry.space_group_name_H-M   'P 1'
#
loop_
_entity.id
_entity.type
_entity.pdbx_description
1 polymer ?
#
loop_
_entity_poly.entity_id
_entity_poly.type
_entity_poly.pdbx_seq_one_letter_code
_entity_poly.pdbx_strand_id
1 'polypeptide(L)'
;MDNILSAQMKEKVKREYLRRVRAVLESRLHGRNKIVGINTWAIALLRYGGGILDWKKEELQSLDRKTRKLMTIHGAFHPKSDVDRLYLSRKRGGRGLLGCERSIKAEENSLGWYVKKSVEPLLKAIGRSKILDVEGSRPKESYKQLEMVATEERWIGKRMYGQYYREMSEGADIHMTWTMVEHRKPDIVVVMKREKRCMIIDVAVPGDTRVEGKEDEKVEKYQELRQEIVKLWGMKKVEVIPIVVGALGAVSYRIKDWLKRLGINIKVEHIQKTALLGSARILRRHLNM
;
A
#
# COMPACT_ATOMS: atom_id res chain seq x y z
N MET A 1 11.78 31.20 -20.45
CA MET A 1 12.14 29.85 -20.93
C MET A 1 11.23 29.57 -22.11
N ASP A 2 11.77 29.22 -23.28
CA ASP A 2 10.94 29.07 -24.47
C ASP A 2 9.89 27.97 -24.29
N ASN A 3 8.65 28.25 -24.70
CA ASN A 3 7.52 27.33 -24.53
C ASN A 3 7.81 25.94 -25.14
N ILE A 4 8.59 25.90 -26.24
CA ILE A 4 9.05 24.68 -26.91
C ILE A 4 9.97 23.86 -25.99
N LEU A 5 10.96 24.48 -25.35
CA LEU A 5 11.91 23.81 -24.46
C LEU A 5 11.22 23.29 -23.19
N SER A 6 10.30 24.10 -22.62
CA SER A 6 9.47 23.69 -21.48
C SER A 6 8.59 22.48 -21.81
N ALA A 7 7.92 22.47 -22.97
CA ALA A 7 7.11 21.35 -23.43
C ALA A 7 7.94 20.07 -23.65
N GLN A 8 9.11 20.18 -24.28
CA GLN A 8 10.04 19.06 -24.45
C GLN A 8 10.52 18.50 -23.09
N MET A 9 10.82 19.36 -22.12
CA MET A 9 11.25 18.95 -20.79
C MET A 9 10.13 18.23 -20.02
N LYS A 10 8.89 18.76 -20.07
CA LYS A 10 7.72 18.08 -19.49
C LYS A 10 7.54 16.67 -20.06
N GLU A 11 7.71 16.49 -21.37
CA GLU A 11 7.56 15.17 -22.00
C GLU A 11 8.67 14.19 -21.60
N LYS A 12 9.93 14.65 -21.49
CA LYS A 12 11.03 13.86 -20.90
C LYS A 12 10.69 13.41 -19.47
N VAL A 13 10.19 14.33 -18.63
CA VAL A 13 9.80 14.04 -17.24
C VAL A 13 8.62 13.07 -17.16
N LYS A 14 7.56 13.24 -17.98
CA LYS A 14 6.42 12.32 -18.06
C LYS A 14 6.87 10.90 -18.43
N ARG A 15 7.75 10.78 -19.43
CA ARG A 15 8.27 9.49 -19.90
C ARG A 15 9.11 8.78 -18.83
N GLU A 16 10.04 9.50 -18.21
CA GLU A 16 10.91 8.95 -17.17
C GLU A 16 10.12 8.59 -15.90
N TYR A 17 9.15 9.41 -15.49
CA TYR A 17 8.23 9.07 -14.39
C TYR A 17 7.48 7.75 -14.66
N LEU A 18 6.87 7.59 -15.84
CA LEU A 18 6.13 6.38 -16.19
C LEU A 18 7.05 5.15 -16.31
N ARG A 19 8.31 5.33 -16.77
CA ARG A 19 9.34 4.27 -16.78
C ARG A 19 9.66 3.81 -15.35
N ARG A 20 9.88 4.74 -14.42
CA ARG A 20 10.14 4.43 -13.00
C ARG A 20 8.95 3.71 -12.34
N VAL A 21 7.73 4.19 -12.56
CA VAL A 21 6.50 3.54 -12.07
C VAL A 21 6.42 2.10 -12.59
N ARG A 22 6.63 1.89 -13.89
CA ARG A 22 6.60 0.54 -14.50
C ARG A 22 7.65 -0.39 -13.90
N ALA A 23 8.91 0.04 -13.82
CA ALA A 23 9.99 -0.78 -13.26
C ALA A 23 9.74 -1.18 -11.79
N VAL A 24 9.16 -0.29 -10.97
CA VAL A 24 8.75 -0.64 -9.60
C VAL A 24 7.57 -1.63 -9.60
N LEU A 25 6.63 -1.52 -10.53
CA LEU A 25 5.49 -2.43 -10.63
C LEU A 25 5.86 -3.83 -11.13
N GLU A 26 6.82 -3.93 -12.04
CA GLU A 26 7.40 -5.20 -12.57
C GLU A 26 8.29 -5.91 -11.54
N SER A 27 8.79 -5.19 -10.53
CA SER A 27 9.61 -5.77 -9.47
C SER A 27 8.83 -6.80 -8.61
N ARG A 28 9.59 -7.73 -8.01
CA ARG A 28 9.08 -8.70 -7.01
C ARG A 28 8.87 -8.10 -5.61
N LEU A 29 8.89 -6.77 -5.47
CA LEU A 29 8.62 -6.10 -4.19
C LEU A 29 7.17 -6.36 -3.75
N HIS A 30 6.94 -6.39 -2.44
CA HIS A 30 5.58 -6.41 -1.88
C HIS A 30 4.88 -5.05 -2.07
N GLY A 31 3.55 -5.03 -2.12
CA GLY A 31 2.75 -3.86 -2.49
C GLY A 31 2.98 -2.63 -1.59
N ARG A 32 3.29 -2.83 -0.31
CA ARG A 32 3.79 -1.75 0.58
C ARG A 32 5.08 -1.14 0.04
N ASN A 33 6.05 -1.97 -0.32
CA ASN A 33 7.35 -1.56 -0.84
C ASN A 33 7.25 -1.01 -2.27
N LYS A 34 6.28 -1.46 -3.09
CA LYS A 34 5.98 -0.84 -4.39
C LYS A 34 5.46 0.59 -4.24
N ILE A 35 4.51 0.83 -3.33
CA ILE A 35 4.04 2.20 -3.05
C ILE A 35 5.18 3.09 -2.54
N VAL A 36 6.00 2.59 -1.60
CA VAL A 36 7.19 3.31 -1.12
C VAL A 36 8.17 3.59 -2.26
N GLY A 37 8.46 2.62 -3.13
CA GLY A 37 9.33 2.79 -4.30
C GLY A 37 8.82 3.85 -5.28
N ILE A 38 7.52 3.87 -5.59
CA ILE A 38 6.91 4.91 -6.43
C ILE A 38 7.03 6.29 -5.77
N ASN A 39 6.70 6.39 -4.48
CA ASN A 39 6.78 7.64 -3.72
C ASN A 39 8.21 8.19 -3.61
N THR A 40 9.21 7.33 -3.42
CA THR A 40 10.61 7.73 -3.23
C THR A 40 11.31 8.01 -4.56
N TRP A 41 11.08 7.20 -5.61
CA TRP A 41 11.87 7.28 -6.84
C TRP A 41 11.16 7.97 -8.01
N ALA A 42 9.86 7.71 -8.21
CA ALA A 42 9.10 8.31 -9.31
C ALA A 42 8.59 9.71 -8.93
N ILE A 43 7.92 9.84 -7.78
CA ILE A 43 7.34 11.12 -7.34
C ILE A 43 8.42 12.18 -7.04
N ALA A 44 9.62 11.78 -6.59
CA ALA A 44 10.74 12.71 -6.39
C ALA A 44 11.13 13.47 -7.68
N LEU A 45 11.02 12.83 -8.85
CA LEU A 45 11.26 13.47 -10.14
C LEU A 45 10.25 14.59 -10.42
N LEU A 46 8.97 14.36 -10.11
CA LEU A 46 7.90 15.35 -10.29
C LEU A 46 8.02 16.51 -9.30
N ARG A 47 8.49 16.26 -8.06
CA ARG A 47 8.77 17.35 -7.11
C ARG A 47 9.89 18.26 -7.59
N TYR A 48 11.01 17.68 -8.01
CA TYR A 48 12.15 18.45 -8.52
C TYR A 48 11.79 19.24 -9.79
N GLY A 49 11.09 18.61 -10.73
CA GLY A 49 10.58 19.30 -11.93
C GLY A 49 9.36 20.20 -11.68
N GLY A 50 8.77 20.19 -10.48
CA GLY A 50 7.53 20.90 -10.15
C GLY A 50 7.72 22.39 -9.95
N GLY A 51 8.80 22.79 -9.28
CA GLY A 51 9.15 24.22 -9.08
C GLY A 51 9.83 24.88 -10.29
N ILE A 52 10.14 24.13 -11.35
CA ILE A 52 10.90 24.60 -12.53
C ILE A 52 10.02 24.69 -13.78
N LEU A 53 9.03 23.79 -13.91
CA LEU A 53 8.13 23.72 -15.05
C LEU A 53 6.70 24.06 -14.61
N ASP A 54 6.03 24.96 -15.33
CA ASP A 54 4.62 25.30 -15.10
C ASP A 54 3.70 24.11 -15.41
N TRP A 55 3.33 23.28 -14.43
CA TRP A 55 2.49 22.10 -14.66
C TRP A 55 1.00 22.42 -14.58
N LYS A 56 0.27 22.23 -15.68
CA LYS A 56 -1.19 22.36 -15.65
C LYS A 56 -1.81 21.19 -14.86
N LYS A 57 -2.85 21.49 -14.09
CA LYS A 57 -3.59 20.52 -13.26
C LYS A 57 -4.05 19.29 -14.07
N GLU A 58 -4.52 19.52 -15.29
CA GLU A 58 -5.03 18.49 -16.20
C GLU A 58 -3.92 17.53 -16.63
N GLU A 59 -2.68 18.01 -16.81
CA GLU A 59 -1.52 17.19 -17.15
C GLU A 59 -1.17 16.24 -15.99
N LEU A 60 -1.15 16.76 -14.76
CA LEU A 60 -0.85 15.98 -13.56
C LEU A 60 -1.94 14.95 -13.27
N GLN A 61 -3.22 15.31 -13.46
CA GLN A 61 -4.34 14.38 -13.32
C GLN A 61 -4.37 13.32 -14.45
N SER A 62 -3.89 13.65 -15.64
CA SER A 62 -3.68 12.68 -16.73
C SER A 62 -2.55 11.71 -16.39
N LEU A 63 -1.48 12.20 -15.77
CA LEU A 63 -0.38 11.37 -15.28
C LEU A 63 -0.83 10.41 -14.17
N ASP A 64 -1.56 10.90 -13.17
CA ASP A 64 -2.18 10.06 -12.12
C ASP A 64 -3.12 8.99 -12.71
N ARG A 65 -3.91 9.34 -13.73
CA ARG A 65 -4.75 8.36 -14.48
C ARG A 65 -3.89 7.28 -15.15
N LYS A 66 -2.77 7.64 -15.78
CA LYS A 66 -1.81 6.68 -16.39
C LYS A 66 -1.15 5.80 -15.32
N THR A 67 -0.76 6.36 -14.17
CA THR A 67 -0.22 5.60 -13.03
C THR A 67 -1.22 4.55 -12.55
N ARG A 68 -2.49 4.94 -12.31
CA ARG A 68 -3.53 4.00 -11.91
C ARG A 68 -3.77 2.91 -12.96
N LYS A 69 -3.77 3.26 -14.27
CA LYS A 69 -3.88 2.27 -15.36
C LYS A 69 -2.71 1.27 -15.34
N LEU A 70 -1.47 1.72 -15.16
CA LEU A 70 -0.31 0.84 -15.02
C LEU A 70 -0.45 -0.07 -13.78
N MET A 71 -0.79 0.49 -12.63
CA MET A 71 -1.02 -0.30 -11.42
C MET A 71 -2.10 -1.37 -11.62
N THR A 72 -3.13 -1.09 -12.42
CA THR A 72 -4.16 -2.06 -12.77
C THR A 72 -3.65 -3.17 -13.68
N ILE A 73 -2.87 -2.84 -14.71
CA ILE A 73 -2.26 -3.82 -15.63
C ILE A 73 -1.30 -4.76 -14.88
N HIS A 74 -0.51 -4.23 -13.94
CA HIS A 74 0.44 -5.01 -13.14
C HIS A 74 -0.18 -5.64 -11.86
N GLY A 75 -1.51 -5.71 -11.74
CA GLY A 75 -2.18 -6.39 -10.61
C GLY A 75 -1.99 -5.74 -9.24
N ALA A 76 -1.63 -4.45 -9.17
CA ALA A 76 -1.42 -3.66 -7.95
C ALA A 76 -2.59 -2.72 -7.60
N PHE A 77 -3.54 -2.49 -8.52
CA PHE A 77 -4.79 -1.75 -8.29
C PHE A 77 -5.97 -2.45 -8.99
N HIS A 78 -7.11 -2.65 -8.32
CA HIS A 78 -8.27 -3.28 -8.97
C HIS A 78 -9.08 -2.22 -9.74
N PRO A 79 -9.64 -2.49 -10.93
CA PRO A 79 -10.46 -1.52 -11.67
C PRO A 79 -11.62 -0.92 -10.84
N LYS A 80 -12.17 -1.70 -9.90
CA LYS A 80 -13.26 -1.28 -8.99
C LYS A 80 -12.78 -0.83 -7.60
N SER A 81 -11.48 -0.71 -7.34
CA SER A 81 -10.97 -0.13 -6.07
C SER A 81 -11.28 1.36 -6.02
N ASP A 82 -11.61 1.88 -4.82
CA ASP A 82 -11.76 3.34 -4.64
C ASP A 82 -10.43 4.09 -4.84
N VAL A 83 -10.53 5.25 -5.49
CA VAL A 83 -9.40 6.08 -5.90
C VAL A 83 -8.88 6.95 -4.75
N ASP A 84 -9.73 7.49 -3.88
CA ASP A 84 -9.27 8.34 -2.77
C ASP A 84 -8.50 7.52 -1.74
N ARG A 85 -8.91 6.27 -1.49
CA ARG A 85 -8.17 5.31 -0.67
C ARG A 85 -6.80 4.91 -1.19
N LEU A 86 -6.52 5.07 -2.48
CA LEU A 86 -5.16 4.89 -3.00
C LEU A 86 -4.21 5.95 -2.41
N TYR A 87 -4.70 7.17 -2.26
CA TYR A 87 -3.93 8.34 -1.81
C TYR A 87 -3.99 8.56 -0.29
N LEU A 88 -5.05 8.10 0.38
CA LEU A 88 -5.18 8.16 1.84
C LEU A 88 -4.05 7.38 2.53
N SER A 89 -3.57 7.86 3.68
CA SER A 89 -2.43 7.26 4.38
C SER A 89 -2.75 5.84 4.92
N ARG A 90 -1.73 4.99 5.07
CA ARG A 90 -1.91 3.64 5.66
C ARG A 90 -2.39 3.68 7.11
N LYS A 91 -1.94 4.70 7.87
CA LYS A 91 -2.45 4.98 9.22
C LYS A 91 -3.94 5.35 9.25
N ARG A 92 -4.53 5.72 8.11
CA ARG A 92 -5.96 5.99 7.94
C ARG A 92 -6.65 4.99 7.02
N GLY A 93 -6.12 3.77 6.92
CA GLY A 93 -6.73 2.69 6.14
C GLY A 93 -6.69 2.86 4.63
N GLY A 94 -5.90 3.79 4.09
CA GLY A 94 -5.57 3.87 2.66
C GLY A 94 -4.29 3.12 2.29
N ARG A 95 -3.68 3.45 1.15
CA ARG A 95 -2.41 2.83 0.69
C ARG A 95 -1.19 3.73 0.78
N GLY A 96 -1.39 5.05 0.86
CA GLY A 96 -0.35 6.06 0.95
C GLY A 96 0.41 6.33 -0.35
N LEU A 97 -0.21 6.14 -1.53
CA LEU A 97 0.37 6.66 -2.77
C LEU A 97 0.34 8.20 -2.73
N LEU A 98 1.40 8.85 -3.18
CA LEU A 98 1.40 10.29 -3.36
C LEU A 98 0.84 10.64 -4.75
N GLY A 99 -0.17 11.51 -4.78
CA GLY A 99 -0.72 12.04 -6.04
C GLY A 99 0.25 12.99 -6.73
N CYS A 100 0.23 13.01 -8.06
CA CYS A 100 1.11 13.87 -8.86
C CYS A 100 0.77 15.36 -8.60
N GLU A 101 -0.52 15.71 -8.67
CA GLU A 101 -1.02 17.08 -8.40
C GLU A 101 -0.64 17.54 -6.99
N ARG A 102 -0.94 16.71 -5.99
CA ARG A 102 -0.70 17.03 -4.57
C ARG A 102 0.78 17.16 -4.22
N SER A 103 1.63 16.34 -4.86
CA SER A 103 3.08 16.35 -4.59
C SER A 103 3.74 17.65 -5.04
N ILE A 104 3.26 18.26 -6.12
CA ILE A 104 3.77 19.54 -6.60
C ILE A 104 3.18 20.68 -5.76
N LYS A 105 1.87 20.68 -5.51
CA LYS A 105 1.22 21.70 -4.65
C LYS A 105 1.74 21.75 -3.22
N ALA A 106 2.11 20.61 -2.65
CA ALA A 106 2.75 20.56 -1.33
C ALA A 106 4.17 21.16 -1.34
N GLU A 107 4.86 21.14 -2.48
CA GLU A 107 6.17 21.78 -2.67
C GLU A 107 6.00 23.29 -2.90
N GLU A 108 5.06 23.70 -3.76
CA GLU A 108 4.66 25.11 -3.96
C GLU A 108 4.27 25.78 -2.63
N ASN A 109 3.43 25.14 -1.81
CA ASN A 109 3.10 25.61 -0.46
C ASN A 109 4.34 25.70 0.44
N SER A 110 5.26 24.74 0.35
CA SER A 110 6.49 24.74 1.17
C SER A 110 7.43 25.90 0.79
N LEU A 111 7.57 26.19 -0.52
CA LEU A 111 8.32 27.33 -1.04
C LEU A 111 7.65 28.66 -0.69
N GLY A 112 6.33 28.77 -0.88
CA GLY A 112 5.55 29.95 -0.47
C GLY A 112 5.68 30.23 1.03
N TRP A 113 5.62 29.21 1.87
CA TRP A 113 5.80 29.34 3.32
C TRP A 113 7.22 29.76 3.71
N TYR A 114 8.24 29.26 3.01
CA TYR A 114 9.63 29.68 3.20
C TYR A 114 9.81 31.16 2.84
N VAL A 115 9.31 31.58 1.68
CA VAL A 115 9.33 33.00 1.25
C VAL A 115 8.58 33.89 2.25
N LYS A 116 7.41 33.46 2.73
CA LYS A 116 6.60 34.18 3.74
C LYS A 116 7.34 34.43 5.05
N LYS A 117 8.18 33.46 5.47
CA LYS A 117 8.98 33.56 6.69
C LYS A 117 10.35 34.21 6.48
N SER A 118 10.83 34.35 5.24
CA SER A 118 12.15 34.91 4.99
C SER A 118 12.19 36.40 5.35
N VAL A 119 13.32 36.82 5.94
CA VAL A 119 13.59 38.24 6.20
C VAL A 119 14.19 38.95 4.98
N GLU A 120 14.76 38.20 4.04
CA GLU A 120 15.59 38.69 2.94
C GLU A 120 14.81 39.56 1.95
N PRO A 121 15.33 40.75 1.57
CA PRO A 121 14.65 41.65 0.63
C PRO A 121 14.33 41.02 -0.72
N LEU A 122 15.24 40.20 -1.29
CA LEU A 122 15.05 39.56 -2.59
C LEU A 122 13.93 38.51 -2.56
N LEU A 123 13.91 37.65 -1.52
CA LEU A 123 12.82 36.68 -1.35
C LEU A 123 11.48 37.38 -1.09
N LYS A 124 11.45 38.48 -0.32
CA LYS A 124 10.24 39.30 -0.16
C LYS A 124 9.78 39.96 -1.47
N ALA A 125 10.71 40.37 -2.34
CA ALA A 125 10.38 40.88 -3.67
C ALA A 125 9.77 39.79 -4.58
N ILE A 126 10.31 38.55 -4.53
CA ILE A 126 9.71 37.38 -5.20
C ILE A 126 8.31 37.08 -4.65
N GLY A 127 8.08 37.23 -3.34
CA GLY A 127 6.74 37.09 -2.77
C GLY A 127 5.72 38.11 -3.31
N ARG A 128 6.18 39.30 -3.74
CA ARG A 128 5.33 40.34 -4.36
C ARG A 128 5.04 40.10 -5.84
N SER A 129 5.85 39.31 -6.54
CA SER A 129 5.68 39.08 -7.99
C SER A 129 4.54 38.10 -8.34
N LYS A 130 3.83 37.55 -7.34
CA LYS A 130 2.70 36.61 -7.49
C LYS A 130 3.01 35.32 -8.25
N ILE A 131 4.30 34.98 -8.43
CA ILE A 131 4.74 33.71 -9.03
C ILE A 131 4.42 32.52 -8.09
N LEU A 132 4.37 32.75 -6.78
CA LEU A 132 4.00 31.77 -5.76
C LEU A 132 2.83 32.29 -4.92
N ASP A 133 1.94 31.40 -4.50
CA ASP A 133 0.92 31.70 -3.49
C ASP A 133 1.53 31.77 -2.09
N VAL A 134 2.15 32.92 -1.78
CA VAL A 134 2.78 33.19 -0.48
C VAL A 134 1.72 33.46 0.59
N GLU A 135 0.63 34.13 0.25
CA GLU A 135 -0.43 34.51 1.19
C GLU A 135 -1.23 33.28 1.67
N GLY A 136 -1.67 32.42 0.76
CA GLY A 136 -2.36 31.17 1.06
C GLY A 136 -1.48 30.08 1.68
N SER A 137 -0.16 30.22 1.61
CA SER A 137 0.79 29.23 2.15
C SER A 137 0.69 29.03 3.67
N ARG A 138 0.84 27.76 4.08
CA ARG A 138 0.67 27.25 5.46
C ARG A 138 1.85 26.40 5.90
N PRO A 139 2.04 26.18 7.22
CA PRO A 139 2.99 25.19 7.73
C PRO A 139 2.79 23.83 7.07
N LYS A 140 3.89 23.16 6.73
CA LYS A 140 3.92 21.87 6.01
C LYS A 140 3.07 20.77 6.65
N GLU A 141 2.93 20.78 7.97
CA GLU A 141 2.10 19.83 8.72
C GLU A 141 0.62 20.14 8.60
N SER A 142 0.23 21.41 8.79
CA SER A 142 -1.15 21.89 8.61
C SER A 142 -1.65 21.62 7.19
N TYR A 143 -0.84 21.92 6.17
CA TYR A 143 -1.18 21.63 4.77
C TYR A 143 -1.47 20.14 4.54
N LYS A 144 -0.58 19.25 5.01
CA LYS A 144 -0.76 17.79 4.92
C LYS A 144 -2.00 17.30 5.67
N GLN A 145 -2.29 17.85 6.84
CA GLN A 145 -3.47 17.49 7.63
C GLN A 145 -4.75 17.87 6.89
N LEU A 146 -4.84 19.09 6.35
CA LEU A 146 -5.99 19.58 5.58
C LEU A 146 -6.26 18.73 4.33
N GLU A 147 -5.23 18.44 3.52
CA GLU A 147 -5.38 17.55 2.36
C GLU A 147 -5.82 16.14 2.76
N MET A 148 -5.31 15.61 3.88
CA MET A 148 -5.63 14.27 4.35
C MET A 148 -7.08 14.18 4.84
N VAL A 149 -7.54 15.15 5.64
CA VAL A 149 -8.93 15.27 6.11
C VAL A 149 -9.88 15.42 4.90
N ALA A 150 -9.62 16.35 3.99
CA ALA A 150 -10.45 16.54 2.80
C ALA A 150 -10.46 15.33 1.83
N THR A 151 -9.50 14.39 1.96
CA THR A 151 -9.52 13.11 1.21
C THR A 151 -10.32 12.04 1.95
N GLU A 152 -10.19 12.00 3.27
CA GLU A 152 -10.94 11.09 4.13
C GLU A 152 -12.44 11.41 4.13
N GLU A 153 -12.83 12.69 4.25
CA GLU A 153 -14.22 13.15 4.13
C GLU A 153 -14.84 12.78 2.79
N ARG A 154 -14.12 13.00 1.67
CA ARG A 154 -14.58 12.58 0.33
C ARG A 154 -14.71 11.06 0.21
N TRP A 155 -13.85 10.30 0.88
CA TRP A 155 -13.94 8.85 0.87
C TRP A 155 -15.13 8.35 1.73
N ILE A 156 -15.30 8.88 2.95
CA ILE A 156 -16.40 8.59 3.88
C ILE A 156 -17.75 9.01 3.29
N GLY A 157 -17.80 10.13 2.56
CA GLY A 157 -19.02 10.66 1.95
C GLY A 157 -19.57 9.83 0.79
N LYS A 158 -18.76 8.95 0.18
CA LYS A 158 -19.21 8.11 -0.94
C LYS A 158 -20.13 6.99 -0.48
N ARG A 159 -21.29 6.86 -1.14
CA ARG A 159 -22.15 5.67 -1.02
C ARG A 159 -21.45 4.49 -1.69
N MET A 160 -20.88 3.60 -0.87
CA MET A 160 -20.33 2.33 -1.33
C MET A 160 -21.46 1.37 -1.72
N TYR A 161 -21.25 0.59 -2.79
CA TYR A 161 -22.19 -0.44 -3.24
C TYR A 161 -22.30 -1.54 -2.16
N GLY A 162 -23.50 -1.79 -1.63
CA GLY A 162 -23.72 -2.69 -0.47
C GLY A 162 -23.30 -2.05 0.86
N GLN A 163 -24.04 -1.00 1.28
CA GLN A 163 -23.69 -0.15 2.43
C GLN A 163 -23.55 -0.96 3.74
N TYR A 164 -22.45 -0.74 4.47
CA TYR A 164 -22.34 -1.04 5.91
C TYR A 164 -21.48 -0.02 6.70
N TYR A 165 -20.95 1.05 6.08
CA TYR A 165 -20.10 2.03 6.81
C TYR A 165 -20.89 2.91 7.81
N ARG A 166 -22.14 3.28 7.47
CA ARG A 166 -23.02 4.04 8.37
C ARG A 166 -23.76 3.16 9.39
N GLU A 167 -23.67 1.84 9.24
CA GLU A 167 -24.40 0.83 10.03
C GLU A 167 -23.47 -0.02 10.90
N MET A 168 -22.15 0.13 10.76
CA MET A 168 -21.19 -0.45 11.69
C MET A 168 -21.21 0.35 12.98
N SER A 169 -21.92 -0.21 13.97
CA SER A 169 -21.87 0.20 15.37
C SER A 169 -20.42 0.31 15.87
N GLU A 170 -20.23 1.18 16.85
CA GLU A 170 -18.97 1.51 17.54
C GLU A 170 -18.04 0.29 17.70
N GLY A 171 -16.84 0.36 17.12
CA GLY A 171 -15.79 -0.67 17.28
C GLY A 171 -15.06 -1.10 16.01
N ALA A 172 -15.56 -0.77 14.81
CA ALA A 172 -14.85 -1.04 13.56
C ALA A 172 -13.81 0.05 13.24
N ASP A 173 -12.53 -0.20 13.50
CA ASP A 173 -11.46 0.74 13.16
C ASP A 173 -11.36 0.97 11.64
N ILE A 174 -11.77 2.17 11.25
CA ILE A 174 -11.78 2.74 9.90
C ILE A 174 -10.40 2.56 9.24
N HIS A 175 -9.34 2.64 10.03
CA HIS A 175 -7.96 2.71 9.60
C HIS A 175 -7.32 1.39 9.15
N MET A 176 -8.06 0.27 9.14
CA MET A 176 -7.48 -1.02 8.75
C MET A 176 -7.67 -1.44 7.28
N THR A 177 -8.54 -0.79 6.50
CA THR A 177 -9.58 -1.61 5.84
C THR A 177 -9.38 -2.25 4.44
N TRP A 178 -8.50 -1.84 3.50
CA TRP A 178 -8.37 -2.53 2.16
C TRP A 178 -7.12 -2.23 1.27
N THR A 179 -5.93 -2.74 1.59
CA THR A 179 -4.82 -2.69 0.59
C THR A 179 -5.07 -3.73 -0.54
N MET A 180 -4.42 -3.66 -1.72
CA MET A 180 -4.72 -4.58 -2.85
C MET A 180 -3.97 -5.90 -2.79
N VAL A 181 -4.74 -6.98 -2.96
CA VAL A 181 -4.22 -8.33 -3.10
C VAL A 181 -3.39 -8.52 -4.37
N GLU A 182 -2.09 -8.26 -4.28
CA GLU A 182 -1.12 -8.64 -5.31
C GLU A 182 -1.01 -10.18 -5.41
N HIS A 183 -1.84 -10.83 -6.23
CA HIS A 183 -1.69 -12.25 -6.62
C HIS A 183 -1.29 -13.19 -5.48
N ARG A 184 -1.94 -13.03 -4.32
CA ARG A 184 -1.61 -13.81 -3.12
C ARG A 184 -2.42 -15.09 -3.21
N LYS A 185 -1.85 -16.11 -3.87
CA LYS A 185 -2.35 -17.49 -3.89
C LYS A 185 -1.94 -18.16 -2.57
N PRO A 186 -2.81 -18.23 -1.55
CA PRO A 186 -2.55 -19.06 -0.38
C PRO A 186 -2.55 -20.54 -0.79
N ASP A 187 -1.93 -21.38 0.01
CA ASP A 187 -1.93 -22.83 -0.21
C ASP A 187 -3.35 -23.41 -0.15
N ILE A 188 -4.17 -22.94 0.82
CA ILE A 188 -5.53 -23.43 1.03
C ILE A 188 -6.47 -22.27 1.38
N VAL A 189 -7.67 -22.27 0.78
CA VAL A 189 -8.81 -21.41 1.17
C VAL A 189 -10.00 -22.30 1.53
N VAL A 190 -10.52 -22.18 2.75
CA VAL A 190 -11.71 -22.90 3.22
C VAL A 190 -12.87 -21.92 3.32
N VAL A 191 -13.98 -22.19 2.61
CA VAL A 191 -15.17 -21.31 2.56
C VAL A 191 -16.40 -22.02 3.10
N MET A 192 -16.78 -21.73 4.34
CA MET A 192 -18.01 -22.20 4.98
C MET A 192 -19.17 -21.28 4.59
N LYS A 193 -19.79 -21.56 3.43
CA LYS A 193 -20.86 -20.73 2.85
C LYS A 193 -22.05 -20.51 3.80
N ARG A 194 -22.46 -21.52 4.57
CA ARG A 194 -23.59 -21.44 5.53
C ARG A 194 -23.31 -20.45 6.67
N GLU A 195 -22.13 -20.54 7.28
CA GLU A 195 -21.68 -19.64 8.36
C GLU A 195 -21.26 -18.25 7.87
N LYS A 196 -21.07 -18.09 6.55
CA LYS A 196 -20.34 -16.96 5.95
C LYS A 196 -18.94 -16.79 6.57
N ARG A 197 -18.26 -17.90 6.87
CA ARG A 197 -16.90 -17.93 7.42
C ARG A 197 -15.89 -18.38 6.36
N CYS A 198 -14.73 -17.74 6.30
CA CYS A 198 -13.65 -18.09 5.38
C CYS A 198 -12.31 -18.13 6.11
N MET A 199 -11.42 -19.05 5.73
CA MET A 199 -10.08 -19.20 6.29
C MET A 199 -9.06 -19.23 5.16
N ILE A 200 -8.03 -18.40 5.29
CA ILE A 200 -6.88 -18.32 4.40
C ILE A 200 -5.72 -18.99 5.13
N ILE A 201 -5.25 -20.13 4.65
CA ILE A 201 -4.22 -20.95 5.31
C ILE A 201 -2.99 -21.00 4.40
N ASP A 202 -1.82 -20.72 4.98
CA ASP A 202 -0.55 -20.61 4.24
C ASP A 202 0.58 -21.26 5.05
N VAL A 203 1.15 -22.35 4.55
CA VAL A 203 2.12 -23.20 5.25
C VAL A 203 3.55 -22.77 4.90
N ALA A 204 4.52 -22.88 5.81
CA ALA A 204 5.93 -22.72 5.47
C ALA A 204 6.87 -23.48 6.40
N VAL A 205 8.03 -23.86 5.86
CA VAL A 205 9.15 -24.44 6.60
C VAL A 205 10.40 -23.55 6.44
N PRO A 206 10.56 -22.48 7.23
CA PRO A 206 11.78 -21.66 7.23
C PRO A 206 12.88 -22.26 8.12
N GLY A 207 14.07 -21.67 8.12
CA GLY A 207 15.04 -21.90 9.20
C GLY A 207 14.49 -21.38 10.55
N ASP A 208 14.80 -22.10 11.63
CA ASP A 208 14.13 -21.98 12.94
C ASP A 208 14.14 -20.57 13.54
N THR A 209 15.24 -19.82 13.39
CA THR A 209 15.36 -18.41 13.83
C THR A 209 14.42 -17.44 13.10
N ARG A 210 13.76 -17.86 12.02
CA ARG A 210 12.85 -17.04 11.20
C ARG A 210 11.37 -17.40 11.36
N VAL A 211 11.02 -18.34 12.24
CA VAL A 211 9.63 -18.83 12.40
C VAL A 211 8.66 -17.67 12.69
N GLU A 212 8.90 -16.89 13.74
CA GLU A 212 7.96 -15.83 14.16
C GLU A 212 7.85 -14.71 13.11
N GLY A 213 8.99 -14.25 12.58
CA GLY A 213 9.01 -13.25 11.50
C GLY A 213 8.30 -13.72 10.23
N LYS A 214 8.30 -15.03 9.93
CA LYS A 214 7.55 -15.60 8.80
C LYS A 214 6.05 -15.78 9.08
N GLU A 215 5.65 -16.00 10.34
CA GLU A 215 4.23 -15.91 10.72
C GLU A 215 3.72 -14.48 10.50
N ASP A 216 4.44 -13.47 11.02
CA ASP A 216 4.04 -12.06 10.91
C ASP A 216 4.01 -11.58 9.45
N GLU A 217 5.04 -11.94 8.66
CA GLU A 217 5.09 -11.67 7.22
C GLU A 217 3.87 -12.27 6.50
N LYS A 218 3.46 -13.50 6.82
CA LYS A 218 2.25 -14.12 6.26
C LYS A 218 0.97 -13.42 6.71
N VAL A 219 0.88 -13.02 7.98
CA VAL A 219 -0.29 -12.28 8.50
C VAL A 219 -0.43 -10.92 7.80
N GLU A 220 0.64 -10.12 7.68
CA GLU A 220 0.63 -8.86 6.93
C GLU A 220 0.31 -9.12 5.44
N LYS A 221 0.95 -10.15 4.85
CA LYS A 221 0.72 -10.58 3.45
C LYS A 221 -0.76 -10.91 3.17
N TYR A 222 -1.54 -11.53 4.05
CA TYR A 222 -2.93 -11.89 3.71
C TYR A 222 -4.03 -10.96 4.26
N GLN A 223 -3.72 -9.89 5.02
CA GLN A 223 -4.75 -8.93 5.46
C GLN A 223 -5.55 -8.33 4.30
N GLU A 224 -4.88 -8.08 3.18
CA GLU A 224 -5.47 -7.50 1.98
C GLU A 224 -6.47 -8.47 1.33
N LEU A 225 -6.09 -9.75 1.20
CA LEU A 225 -6.97 -10.80 0.68
C LEU A 225 -8.19 -11.00 1.58
N ARG A 226 -7.94 -11.06 2.89
CA ARG A 226 -8.97 -11.15 3.92
C ARG A 226 -10.03 -10.06 3.74
N GLN A 227 -9.61 -8.82 3.52
CA GLN A 227 -10.48 -7.65 3.41
C GLN A 227 -11.28 -7.61 2.10
N GLU A 228 -10.70 -8.02 0.97
CA GLU A 228 -11.45 -8.12 -0.29
C GLU A 228 -12.43 -9.31 -0.24
N ILE A 229 -12.07 -10.46 0.36
CA ILE A 229 -12.98 -11.60 0.53
C ILE A 229 -14.20 -11.24 1.39
N VAL A 230 -14.04 -10.50 2.51
CA VAL A 230 -15.17 -10.01 3.32
C VAL A 230 -16.22 -9.32 2.45
N LYS A 231 -15.79 -8.52 1.47
CA LYS A 231 -16.63 -7.54 0.79
C LYS A 231 -17.13 -8.00 -0.56
N LEU A 232 -16.28 -8.66 -1.34
CA LEU A 232 -16.66 -9.25 -2.62
C LEU A 232 -17.54 -10.50 -2.44
N TRP A 233 -17.35 -11.26 -1.36
CA TRP A 233 -18.11 -12.50 -1.11
C TRP A 233 -19.11 -12.38 0.05
N GLY A 234 -19.23 -11.20 0.69
CA GLY A 234 -20.18 -10.95 1.77
C GLY A 234 -19.98 -11.84 3.01
N MET A 235 -18.72 -12.18 3.32
CA MET A 235 -18.35 -13.08 4.41
C MET A 235 -18.34 -12.35 5.76
N LYS A 236 -19.01 -12.92 6.78
CA LYS A 236 -19.09 -12.37 8.14
C LYS A 236 -17.75 -12.43 8.89
N LYS A 237 -17.00 -13.52 8.72
CA LYS A 237 -15.71 -13.75 9.40
C LYS A 237 -14.69 -14.30 8.43
N VAL A 238 -13.58 -13.60 8.26
CA VAL A 238 -12.44 -14.08 7.46
C VAL A 238 -11.18 -14.07 8.32
N GLU A 239 -10.46 -15.18 8.36
CA GLU A 239 -9.28 -15.39 9.21
C GLU A 239 -8.07 -15.77 8.37
N VAL A 240 -6.90 -15.21 8.70
CA VAL A 240 -5.60 -15.64 8.16
C VAL A 240 -4.95 -16.53 9.21
N ILE A 241 -4.50 -17.71 8.79
CA ILE A 241 -3.92 -18.73 9.68
C ILE A 241 -2.58 -19.17 9.08
N PRO A 242 -1.46 -18.55 9.50
CA PRO A 242 -0.13 -19.01 9.12
C PRO A 242 0.18 -20.32 9.86
N ILE A 243 0.65 -21.35 9.14
CA ILE A 243 1.16 -22.58 9.75
C ILE A 243 2.65 -22.65 9.45
N VAL A 244 3.48 -22.23 10.40
CA VAL A 244 4.94 -22.10 10.21
C VAL A 244 5.65 -22.99 11.21
N VAL A 245 6.56 -23.83 10.71
CA VAL A 245 7.36 -24.76 11.51
C VAL A 245 8.80 -24.73 11.01
N GLY A 246 9.77 -24.55 11.90
CA GLY A 246 11.19 -24.55 11.56
C GLY A 246 11.64 -25.85 10.90
N ALA A 247 12.69 -25.77 10.08
CA ALA A 247 13.29 -26.93 9.43
C ALA A 247 13.83 -27.98 10.43
N LEU A 248 14.22 -27.54 11.63
CA LEU A 248 14.60 -28.41 12.76
C LEU A 248 13.46 -28.59 13.79
N GLY A 249 12.24 -28.20 13.45
CA GLY A 249 11.04 -28.42 14.26
C GLY A 249 10.68 -27.31 15.25
N ALA A 250 11.39 -26.17 15.31
CA ALA A 250 10.94 -25.05 16.13
C ALA A 250 9.55 -24.54 15.74
N VAL A 251 8.79 -24.04 16.71
CA VAL A 251 7.45 -23.47 16.51
C VAL A 251 7.28 -22.24 17.40
N SER A 252 6.51 -21.24 16.95
CA SER A 252 6.14 -20.13 17.85
C SER A 252 5.16 -20.61 18.92
N TYR A 253 5.15 -19.93 20.06
CA TYR A 253 4.13 -20.07 21.10
C TYR A 253 2.70 -19.94 20.55
N ARG A 254 2.53 -19.15 19.47
CA ARG A 254 1.25 -18.87 18.80
C ARG A 254 0.65 -20.06 18.03
N ILE A 255 1.43 -21.10 17.73
CA ILE A 255 0.95 -22.20 16.88
C ILE A 255 -0.27 -22.92 17.46
N LYS A 256 -0.37 -23.04 18.79
CA LYS A 256 -1.52 -23.65 19.46
C LYS A 256 -2.80 -22.85 19.22
N ASP A 257 -2.73 -21.52 19.22
CA ASP A 257 -3.87 -20.66 18.91
C ASP A 257 -4.27 -20.71 17.44
N TRP A 258 -3.29 -20.80 16.53
CA TRP A 258 -3.56 -20.97 15.10
C TRP A 258 -4.29 -22.29 14.81
N LEU A 259 -3.86 -23.40 15.43
CA LEU A 259 -4.53 -24.70 15.32
C LEU A 259 -5.92 -24.69 15.98
N LYS A 260 -6.08 -24.04 17.14
CA LYS A 260 -7.40 -23.87 17.77
C LYS A 260 -8.40 -23.13 16.87
N ARG A 261 -7.94 -22.13 16.10
CA ARG A 261 -8.76 -21.41 15.10
C ARG A 261 -9.11 -22.23 13.86
N LEU A 262 -8.34 -23.28 13.54
CA LEU A 262 -8.74 -24.23 12.49
C LEU A 262 -10.01 -25.00 12.86
N GLY A 263 -10.24 -25.27 14.15
CA GLY A 263 -11.33 -26.14 14.61
C GLY A 263 -11.08 -27.63 14.31
N ILE A 264 -9.82 -28.01 14.09
CA ILE A 264 -9.40 -29.38 13.76
C ILE A 264 -8.48 -29.89 14.87
N ASN A 265 -8.69 -31.13 15.32
CA ASN A 265 -7.86 -31.76 16.34
C ASN A 265 -6.53 -32.26 15.74
N ILE A 266 -5.54 -31.37 15.60
CA ILE A 266 -4.19 -31.68 15.12
C ILE A 266 -3.20 -31.39 16.25
N LYS A 267 -2.37 -32.37 16.60
CA LYS A 267 -1.26 -32.18 17.54
C LYS A 267 -0.07 -31.50 16.86
N VAL A 268 0.57 -30.56 17.56
CA VAL A 268 1.75 -29.83 17.06
C VAL A 268 2.88 -30.81 16.70
N GLU A 269 3.06 -31.87 17.51
CA GLU A 269 4.07 -32.91 17.28
C GLU A 269 3.99 -33.54 15.87
N HIS A 270 2.77 -33.72 15.33
CA HIS A 270 2.59 -34.31 14.00
C HIS A 270 3.11 -33.38 12.90
N ILE A 271 2.93 -32.07 13.05
CA ILE A 271 3.38 -31.06 12.09
C ILE A 271 4.91 -30.93 12.16
N GLN A 272 5.47 -30.90 13.38
CA GLN A 272 6.92 -30.90 13.62
C GLN A 272 7.59 -32.15 13.04
N LYS A 273 7.04 -33.35 13.30
CA LYS A 273 7.54 -34.60 12.73
C LYS A 273 7.52 -34.60 11.20
N THR A 274 6.47 -34.04 10.60
CA THR A 274 6.36 -33.93 9.13
C THR A 274 7.42 -32.99 8.57
N ALA A 275 7.64 -31.82 9.18
CA ALA A 275 8.70 -30.89 8.78
C ALA A 275 10.10 -31.53 8.89
N LEU A 276 10.40 -32.15 10.04
CA LEU A 276 11.67 -32.83 10.30
C LEU A 276 11.96 -33.96 9.30
N LEU A 277 10.96 -34.81 9.00
CA LEU A 277 11.10 -35.87 8.00
C LEU A 277 11.31 -35.29 6.58
N GLY A 278 10.67 -34.17 6.25
CA GLY A 278 10.91 -33.42 5.02
C GLY A 278 12.35 -32.93 4.91
N SER A 279 12.84 -32.23 5.95
CA SER A 279 14.22 -31.76 6.05
C SER A 279 15.24 -32.91 5.92
N ALA A 280 15.04 -34.00 6.67
CA ALA A 280 15.91 -35.17 6.64
C ALA A 280 15.93 -35.84 5.26
N ARG A 281 14.79 -35.91 4.56
CA ARG A 281 14.70 -36.45 3.18
C ARG A 281 15.46 -35.57 2.17
N ILE A 282 15.43 -34.25 2.33
CA ILE A 282 16.19 -33.32 1.49
C ILE A 282 17.69 -33.49 1.74
N LEU A 283 18.12 -33.57 3.01
CA LEU A 283 19.52 -33.78 3.38
C LEU A 283 20.07 -35.09 2.82
N ARG A 284 19.37 -36.21 3.04
CA ARG A 284 19.71 -37.54 2.48
C ARG A 284 19.93 -37.48 0.96
N ARG A 285 18.96 -36.92 0.25
CA ARG A 285 19.00 -36.77 -1.22
C ARG A 285 20.17 -35.90 -1.71
N HIS A 286 20.61 -34.92 -0.93
CA HIS A 286 21.70 -34.01 -1.31
C HIS A 286 23.09 -34.52 -0.91
N LEU A 287 23.18 -35.25 0.20
CA LEU A 287 24.41 -35.84 0.72
C LEU A 287 24.68 -37.26 0.20
N ASN A 288 23.83 -37.78 -0.69
CA ASN A 288 23.85 -39.16 -1.20
C ASN A 288 23.82 -40.22 -0.07
N MET A 289 22.96 -40.01 0.93
CA MET A 289 22.70 -40.90 2.08
C MET A 289 21.26 -41.46 2.08
#